data_AF-A0A0D1A6F0-F1
#
_entry.id   AF-A0A0D1A6F0-F1
#
_cell.length_a   1.000
_cell.length_b   1.000
_cell.length_c   1.000
_cell.angle_alpha   90.00
_cell.angle_beta   90.00
_cell.angle_gamma   90.00
#
_symmetry.space_group_name_H-M   'P 1'
#
loop_
_entity.id
_entity.type
_entity.pdbx_description
1 polymer ?
#
loop_
_entity_poly.entity_id
_entity_poly.type
_entity_poly.pdbx_seq_one_letter_code
_entity_poly.pdbx_strand_id
1 'polypeptide(L)' 'MTKRFLTEHNVNFVEHNIDEQPEYIDGLKQEGFLATPVVKLGNGQTFSGFRPDVLKQLAI' A
#
# COMPACT_ATOMS: atom_id res chain seq x y z
N MET A 1 5.63 -1.46 -8.69
CA MET A 1 4.46 -2.03 -9.40
C MET A 1 3.14 -1.54 -8.83
N THR A 2 2.87 -1.68 -7.52
CA THR A 2 1.60 -1.26 -6.90
C THR A 2 1.27 0.22 -7.06
N LYS A 3 2.18 1.13 -6.70
CA LYS A 3 2.03 2.59 -6.91
C LYS A 3 1.68 2.93 -8.35
N ARG A 4 2.44 2.40 -9.30
CA ARG A 4 2.25 2.63 -10.73
C ARG A 4 0.86 2.21 -11.19
N PHE A 5 0.37 1.04 -10.78
CA PHE A 5 -0.99 0.58 -11.10
C PHE A 5 -2.04 1.55 -10.56
N LEU A 6 -1.92 1.98 -9.30
CA LEU A 6 -2.88 2.92 -8.70
C LEU A 6 -2.91 4.25 -9.47
N THR A 7 -1.74 4.76 -9.86
CA THR A 7 -1.64 5.98 -10.68
C THR A 7 -2.24 5.80 -12.08
N GLU A 8 -1.94 4.69 -12.77
CA GLU A 8 -2.46 4.41 -14.13
C GLU A 8 -3.99 4.26 -14.14
N HIS A 9 -4.56 3.77 -13.05
CA HIS A 9 -6.00 3.58 -12.87
C HIS A 9 -6.70 4.75 -12.15
N ASN A 10 -6.04 5.89 -11.98
CA ASN A 10 -6.58 7.08 -11.29
C ASN A 10 -7.18 6.79 -9.91
N VAL A 11 -6.62 5.80 -9.21
CA VAL A 11 -7.02 5.49 -7.84
C VAL A 11 -6.35 6.51 -6.91
N ASN A 12 -7.14 7.19 -6.09
CA ASN A 12 -6.61 8.13 -5.10
C ASN A 12 -5.93 7.36 -3.96
N PHE A 13 -4.69 7.73 -3.63
CA PHE A 13 -3.96 7.19 -2.49
C PHE A 13 -3.04 8.25 -1.88
N VAL A 14 -2.69 8.05 -0.61
CA VAL A 14 -1.61 8.78 0.07
C VAL A 14 -0.38 7.90 0.09
N GLU A 15 0.75 8.44 -0.33
CA GLU A 15 2.04 7.75 -0.26
C GLU A 15 2.77 8.12 1.02
N HIS A 16 3.22 7.10 1.74
CA HIS A 16 4.18 7.23 2.84
C HIS A 16 5.46 6.51 2.44
N ASN A 17 6.50 7.27 2.11
CA ASN A 17 7.81 6.72 1.77
C ASN A 17 8.60 6.47 3.06
N ILE A 18 8.78 5.19 3.43
CA ILE A 18 9.47 4.81 4.67
C ILE A 18 10.98 5.15 4.68
N ASP A 19 11.58 5.42 3.50
CA ASP A 19 12.97 5.89 3.42
C ASP A 19 13.09 7.36 3.87
N GLU A 20 12.02 8.14 3.68
CA GLU A 20 11.93 9.54 4.11
C GLU A 20 11.24 9.68 5.47
N GLN A 21 10.33 8.75 5.78
CA GLN A 21 9.48 8.72 6.98
C GLN A 21 9.70 7.42 7.76
N PRO A 22 10.87 7.24 8.39
CA PRO A 22 11.20 6.01 9.10
C PRO A 22 10.29 5.73 10.31
N GLU A 23 9.55 6.73 10.80
CA GLU A 23 8.58 6.59 11.89
C GLU A 23 7.48 5.55 11.61
N TYR A 24 7.18 5.27 10.34
CA TYR A 24 6.19 4.25 9.98
C TYR A 24 6.75 2.82 10.03
N ILE A 25 8.06 2.63 10.06
CA ILE A 25 8.70 1.30 9.99
C ILE A 25 8.29 0.44 11.19
N ASP A 26 8.33 1.01 12.40
CA ASP A 26 8.03 0.25 13.62
C ASP A 26 6.56 -0.16 13.68
N GLY A 27 5.64 0.71 13.25
CA GLY A 27 4.22 0.37 13.13
C GLY A 27 3.98 -0.78 12.15
N LEU A 28 4.62 -0.72 10.97
CA LEU A 28 4.51 -1.79 9.96
C LEU A 28 5.05 -3.12 10.48
N LYS A 29 6.16 -3.12 11.21
CA LYS A 29 6.72 -4.33 11.84
C LYS A 29 5.80 -4.90 12.92
N GLN A 30 5.20 -4.06 13.76
CA GLN A 30 4.24 -4.48 14.78
C GLN A 30 2.98 -5.11 14.15
N GLU A 31 2.55 -4.60 13.00
CA GLU A 31 1.46 -5.17 12.19
C GLU A 31 1.85 -6.48 11.47
N GLY A 32 3.12 -6.91 11.56
CA GLY A 32 3.62 -8.15 10.97
C GLY A 32 4.09 -8.01 9.51
N PHE A 33 4.20 -6.78 8.98
CA PHE A 33 4.71 -6.56 7.64
C PHE A 33 6.24 -6.57 7.62
N LEU A 34 6.80 -7.39 6.73
CA LEU A 34 8.24 -7.57 6.57
C LEU A 34 8.78 -7.01 5.24
N ALA A 35 7.89 -6.57 4.35
CA ALA A 35 8.25 -6.08 3.03
C ALA A 35 7.28 -4.97 2.56
N THR A 36 7.84 -4.01 1.82
CA THR A 36 7.08 -3.00 1.09
C THR A 36 6.78 -3.47 -0.35
N PRO A 37 5.78 -2.89 -1.03
CA PRO A 37 4.82 -1.88 -0.54
C PRO A 37 3.75 -2.50 0.38
N VAL A 38 3.25 -1.71 1.33
CA VAL A 38 2.06 -2.03 2.15
C VAL A 38 0.95 -1.08 1.76
N VAL A 39 -0.25 -1.62 1.52
CA VAL A 39 -1.43 -0.86 1.13
C VAL A 39 -2.50 -1.05 2.19
N LYS A 40 -2.95 0.06 2.77
CA LYS A 40 -4.08 0.13 3.71
C LYS A 40 -5.27 0.72 2.99
N LEU A 41 -6.38 -0.02 2.95
CA LEU A 41 -7.64 0.42 2.36
C LEU A 41 -8.49 1.11 3.43
N GLY A 42 -9.34 2.06 3.03
CA GLY A 42 -10.21 2.80 3.95
C GLY A 42 -11.23 1.95 4.71
N ASN A 43 -11.47 0.72 4.25
CA ASN A 43 -12.32 -0.27 4.92
C ASN A 43 -11.59 -1.11 5.98
N GLY A 44 -10.32 -0.80 6.27
CA GLY A 44 -9.49 -1.51 7.25
C GLY A 44 -8.82 -2.77 6.72
N GLN A 45 -9.02 -3.13 5.44
CA GLN A 45 -8.25 -4.21 4.82
C GLN A 45 -6.84 -3.73 4.51
N THR A 46 -5.85 -4.57 4.80
CA THR A 46 -4.44 -4.26 4.56
C THR A 46 -3.79 -5.43 3.86
N PHE A 47 -2.92 -5.14 2.89
CA PHE A 47 -2.13 -6.15 2.21
C PHE A 47 -0.74 -5.63 1.88
N SER A 48 0.20 -6.55 1.66
CA SER A 48 1.56 -6.24 1.23
C SER A 48 1.84 -6.79 -0.17
N GLY A 49 2.81 -6.18 -0.84
CA GLY A 49 3.26 -6.55 -2.17
C GLY A 49 2.36 -6.06 -3.30
N PHE A 50 2.53 -6.71 -4.46
CA PHE A 50 1.72 -6.45 -5.65
C PHE A 50 0.61 -7.49 -5.77
N ARG A 51 -0.64 -7.05 -5.58
CA ARG A 51 -1.84 -7.90 -5.57
C ARG A 51 -2.82 -7.46 -6.66
N PRO A 52 -2.62 -7.88 -7.93
CA PRO A 52 -3.43 -7.41 -9.05
C PRO A 52 -4.90 -7.81 -8.92
N ASP A 53 -5.19 -8.91 -8.24
CA ASP A 53 -6.54 -9.36 -7.90
C ASP A 53 -7.31 -8.34 -7.05
N VAL A 54 -6.66 -7.78 -6.02
CA VAL A 54 -7.24 -6.76 -5.15
C VAL A 54 -7.23 -5.39 -5.83
N LEU A 55 -6.12 -5.03 -6.48
CA LEU A 55 -5.96 -3.72 -7.11
C LEU A 55 -6.98 -3.47 -8.23
N LYS A 56 -7.34 -4.50 -9.01
CA LYS A 56 -8.40 -4.40 -10.03
C LYS A 56 -9.78 -4.07 -9.45
N GLN A 57 -10.05 -4.39 -8.19
CA GLN A 57 -11.31 -4.04 -7.53
C GLN A 57 -11.37 -2.56 -7.10
N LEU A 58 -10.22 -1.89 -7.03
CA LEU A 58 -10.09 -0.48 -6.66
C LEU A 58 -10.09 0.45 -7.87
N ALA A 59 -9.76 -0.08 -9.04
CA ALA A 59 -9.83 0.61 -10.31
C ALA A 59 -11.29 0.70 -10.80
N ILE A 60 -11.69 1.89 -11.26
CA ILE A 60 -13.01 2.15 -11.87
C ILE A 60 -12.92 1.89 -13.38
#